data_AF-A0A542ER93-F1
#
_entry.id   AF-A0A542ER93-F1
#
_cell.length_a   1.000
_cell.length_b   1.000
_cell.length_c   1.000
_cell.angle_alpha   90.00
_cell.angle_beta   90.00
_cell.angle_gamma   90.00
#
_symmetry.space_group_name_H-M   'P 1'
#
loop_
_entity.id
_entity.type
_entity.pdbx_description
1 polymer ?
#
loop_
_entity_poly.entity_id
_entity_poly.type
_entity_poly.pdbx_seq_one_letter_code
_entity_poly.pdbx_strand_id
1 'polypeptide(L)'
;MTEPDEALVRRMFAAVPGLRSELDEYLRSYVGDWAGPPVAVEHLPGFLVKLALDCRRRGADRRDQIRELLVFLESELGHDDLVDELIESFFVAYLPEPADRSAQVLELLGPKLWEAREDQLLDDAAGVLESVVDFVFKLGEEVPQAADRVAEHAQRRRYGGFADAVLAELSHDAAELAASDRWLEVGPLLDFLESEYGENPAVDNAIDVSFLELLPAPGERGGEILRMLGPRLRAAYRRSDPPAGQPGGRR
;
A
#
# COMPACT_ATOMS: atom_id res chain seq x y z
N MET A 1 9.36 -22.84 -15.31
CA MET A 1 10.69 -22.21 -15.18
C MET A 1 11.14 -21.76 -16.55
N THR A 2 11.42 -20.47 -16.70
CA THR A 2 12.14 -19.92 -17.84
C THR A 2 13.63 -19.89 -17.50
N GLU A 3 14.50 -19.99 -18.49
CA GLU A 3 15.97 -19.91 -18.33
C GLU A 3 16.48 -18.61 -17.65
N PRO A 4 15.82 -17.45 -17.79
CA PRO A 4 16.22 -16.19 -17.14
C PRO A 4 16.14 -16.20 -15.61
N ASP A 5 15.11 -16.81 -15.02
CA ASP A 5 14.87 -16.78 -13.57
C ASP A 5 16.00 -17.47 -12.78
N GLU A 6 16.43 -18.65 -13.25
CA GLU A 6 17.54 -19.38 -12.63
C GLU A 6 18.87 -18.63 -12.76
N ALA A 7 19.08 -17.98 -13.90
CA ALA A 7 20.29 -17.25 -14.17
C ALA A 7 20.39 -16.01 -13.26
N LEU A 8 19.28 -15.28 -13.07
CA LEU A 8 19.19 -14.14 -12.17
C LEU A 8 19.49 -14.53 -10.71
N VAL A 9 18.86 -15.60 -10.22
CA VAL A 9 19.09 -16.10 -8.84
C VAL A 9 20.56 -16.47 -8.62
N ARG A 10 21.18 -17.16 -9.59
CA ARG A 10 22.59 -17.54 -9.50
C ARG A 10 23.51 -16.32 -9.48
N ARG A 11 23.25 -15.31 -10.31
CA ARG A 11 24.01 -14.05 -10.32
C ARG A 11 23.81 -13.28 -9.01
N MET A 12 22.57 -13.19 -8.52
CA MET A 12 22.24 -12.53 -7.26
C MET A 12 23.00 -13.14 -6.08
N PHE A 13 23.09 -14.48 -6.00
CA PHE A 13 23.84 -15.16 -4.93
C PHE A 13 25.35 -15.16 -5.10
N ALA A 14 25.85 -14.82 -6.28
CA ALA A 14 27.26 -14.54 -6.49
C ALA A 14 27.59 -13.10 -6.05
N ALA A 15 26.72 -12.15 -6.38
CA ALA A 15 26.89 -10.73 -6.07
C ALA A 15 26.64 -10.40 -4.59
N VAL A 16 25.66 -11.05 -3.96
CA VAL A 16 25.25 -10.79 -2.57
C VAL A 16 25.19 -12.11 -1.78
N PRO A 17 26.34 -12.65 -1.34
CA PRO A 17 26.41 -13.97 -0.71
C PRO A 17 25.54 -14.11 0.54
N GLY A 18 25.34 -13.02 1.29
CA GLY A 18 24.49 -12.99 2.48
C GLY A 18 23.00 -13.26 2.23
N LEU A 19 22.53 -13.19 0.97
CA LEU A 19 21.14 -13.49 0.62
C LEU A 19 20.84 -15.00 0.56
N ARG A 20 21.86 -15.86 0.51
CA ARG A 20 21.66 -17.32 0.47
C ARG A 20 20.94 -17.83 1.72
N SER A 21 21.39 -17.39 2.89
CA SER A 21 20.74 -17.74 4.16
C SER A 21 19.33 -17.17 4.28
N GLU A 22 19.07 -16.02 3.65
CA GLU A 22 17.74 -15.39 3.62
C GLU A 22 16.78 -16.14 2.69
N LEU A 23 17.26 -16.63 1.54
CA LEU A 23 16.47 -17.53 0.70
C LEU A 23 16.19 -18.84 1.46
N ASP A 24 17.20 -19.44 2.10
CA ASP A 24 17.02 -20.68 2.87
C ASP A 24 16.02 -20.49 4.04
N GLU A 25 16.01 -19.33 4.68
CA GLU A 25 15.02 -18.98 5.70
C GLU A 25 13.63 -18.75 5.09
N TYR A 26 13.53 -17.99 4.00
CA TYR A 26 12.28 -17.75 3.28
C TYR A 26 11.66 -19.06 2.77
N LEU A 27 12.45 -19.96 2.18
CA LEU A 27 11.97 -21.26 1.74
C LEU A 27 11.58 -22.13 2.94
N ARG A 28 12.31 -22.11 4.06
CA ARG A 28 11.90 -22.85 5.26
C ARG A 28 10.59 -22.34 5.86
N SER A 29 10.36 -21.03 5.87
CA SER A 29 9.12 -20.45 6.40
C SER A 29 7.94 -20.61 5.45
N TYR A 30 8.16 -20.62 4.15
CA TYR A 30 7.12 -20.77 3.13
C TYR A 30 6.80 -22.25 2.81
N VAL A 31 7.79 -23.13 2.82
CA VAL A 31 7.65 -24.60 2.60
C VAL A 31 7.30 -25.33 3.90
N GLY A 32 7.42 -24.69 5.07
CA GLY A 32 7.03 -25.26 6.37
C GLY A 32 5.56 -25.73 6.45
N ASP A 33 4.70 -25.24 5.56
CA ASP A 33 3.28 -25.63 5.43
C ASP A 33 2.97 -26.48 4.17
N TRP A 34 3.95 -26.79 3.31
CA TRP A 34 3.74 -27.48 2.03
C TRP A 34 4.66 -28.69 1.83
N ALA A 35 4.08 -29.89 1.73
CA ALA A 35 4.81 -31.16 1.58
C ALA A 35 5.21 -31.48 0.12
N GLY A 36 5.82 -30.52 -0.58
CA GLY A 36 6.31 -30.64 -1.97
C GLY A 36 7.84 -30.54 -2.09
N PRO A 37 8.45 -30.89 -3.24
CA PRO A 37 9.89 -30.76 -3.46
C PRO A 37 10.33 -29.29 -3.33
N PRO A 38 11.59 -29.02 -2.91
CA PRO A 38 12.07 -27.66 -2.71
C PRO A 38 12.29 -26.99 -4.07
N VAL A 39 11.40 -26.08 -4.47
CA VAL A 39 11.57 -25.32 -5.70
C VAL A 39 11.78 -23.85 -5.35
N ALA A 40 13.03 -23.50 -5.06
CA ALA A 40 13.49 -22.12 -4.85
C ALA A 40 13.10 -21.17 -6.00
N VAL A 41 12.81 -21.72 -7.18
CA VAL A 41 12.61 -21.00 -8.44
C VAL A 41 11.16 -20.57 -8.66
N GLU A 42 10.17 -21.30 -8.13
CA GLU A 42 8.74 -20.92 -8.23
C GLU A 42 8.39 -19.74 -7.32
N HIS A 43 9.30 -19.36 -6.43
CA HIS A 43 9.07 -18.32 -5.43
C HIS A 43 9.99 -17.11 -5.59
N LEU A 44 10.72 -16.97 -6.71
CA LEU A 44 11.57 -15.80 -6.95
C LEU A 44 10.78 -14.48 -6.88
N PRO A 45 9.60 -14.33 -7.52
CA PRO A 45 8.74 -13.17 -7.32
C PRO A 45 8.44 -12.89 -5.84
N GLY A 46 8.01 -13.91 -5.08
CA GLY A 46 7.72 -13.77 -3.65
C GLY A 46 8.95 -13.45 -2.80
N PHE A 47 10.12 -13.93 -3.20
CA PHE A 47 11.40 -13.63 -2.55
C PHE A 47 11.81 -12.17 -2.80
N LEU A 48 11.66 -11.66 -4.03
CA LEU A 48 11.90 -10.24 -4.35
C LEU A 48 10.97 -9.33 -3.54
N VAL A 49 9.69 -9.68 -3.41
CA VAL A 49 8.73 -8.95 -2.55
C VAL A 49 9.21 -8.94 -1.11
N LYS A 50 9.61 -10.09 -0.57
CA LYS A 50 10.13 -10.21 0.79
C LYS A 50 11.38 -9.34 0.99
N LEU A 51 12.29 -9.29 0.01
CA LEU A 51 13.47 -8.44 0.07
C LEU A 51 13.10 -6.95 0.08
N ALA A 52 12.17 -6.50 -0.77
CA ALA A 52 11.70 -5.11 -0.78
C ALA A 52 11.09 -4.71 0.59
N LEU A 53 10.28 -5.60 1.19
CA LEU A 53 9.69 -5.39 2.52
C LEU A 53 10.75 -5.37 3.64
N ASP A 54 11.78 -6.21 3.54
CA ASP A 54 12.90 -6.19 4.50
C ASP A 54 13.73 -4.90 4.39
N CYS A 55 13.92 -4.39 3.16
CA CYS A 55 14.56 -3.09 2.95
C CYS A 55 13.78 -1.96 3.65
N ARG A 56 12.44 -2.01 3.65
CA ARG A 56 11.58 -1.07 4.39
C ARG A 56 11.74 -1.17 5.90
N ARG A 57 11.84 -2.39 6.43
CA ARG A 57 11.78 -2.67 7.88
C ARG A 57 13.13 -2.59 8.59
N ARG A 58 14.22 -2.97 7.92
CA ARG A 58 15.53 -3.24 8.55
C ARG A 58 16.68 -2.35 8.04
N GLY A 59 16.35 -1.23 7.38
CA GLY A 59 17.31 -0.34 6.69
C GLY A 59 18.54 0.08 7.51
N ALA A 60 18.42 0.19 8.84
CA ALA A 60 19.53 0.58 9.71
C ALA A 60 20.50 -0.58 10.07
N ASP A 61 19.98 -1.77 10.37
CA ASP A 61 20.78 -2.88 10.91
C ASP A 61 21.47 -3.72 9.82
N ARG A 62 21.04 -3.57 8.57
CA ARG A 62 21.55 -4.34 7.40
C ARG A 62 21.87 -3.48 6.19
N ARG A 63 22.29 -2.24 6.43
CA ARG A 63 22.51 -1.22 5.41
C ARG A 63 23.46 -1.67 4.29
N ASP A 64 24.55 -2.36 4.62
CA ASP A 64 25.54 -2.80 3.64
C ASP A 64 24.98 -3.91 2.73
N GLN A 65 24.27 -4.89 3.29
CA GLN A 65 23.62 -5.95 2.53
C GLN A 65 22.51 -5.41 1.61
N ILE A 66 21.73 -4.44 2.10
CA ILE A 66 20.71 -3.74 1.30
C ILE A 66 21.38 -2.99 0.15
N ARG A 67 22.49 -2.28 0.41
CA ARG A 67 23.23 -1.56 -0.62
C ARG A 67 23.78 -2.51 -1.69
N GLU A 68 24.34 -3.64 -1.30
CA GLU A 68 24.83 -4.66 -2.24
C GLU A 68 23.70 -5.22 -3.12
N LEU A 69 22.54 -5.50 -2.53
CA LEU A 69 21.34 -5.91 -3.28
C LEU A 69 20.89 -4.84 -4.28
N LEU A 70 20.78 -3.58 -3.84
CA LEU A 70 20.35 -2.50 -4.72
C LEU A 70 21.34 -2.26 -5.87
N VAL A 71 22.65 -2.32 -5.61
CA VAL A 71 23.69 -2.23 -6.64
C VAL A 71 23.57 -3.37 -7.64
N PHE A 72 23.28 -4.59 -7.17
CA PHE A 72 23.06 -5.74 -8.06
C PHE A 72 21.83 -5.52 -8.94
N LEU A 73 20.67 -5.20 -8.37
CA LEU A 73 19.43 -4.99 -9.13
C LEU A 73 19.57 -3.85 -10.15
N GLU A 74 20.21 -2.74 -9.77
CA GLU A 74 20.55 -1.63 -10.66
C GLU A 74 21.41 -2.09 -11.85
N SER A 75 22.33 -3.02 -11.61
CA SER A 75 23.20 -3.57 -12.66
C SER A 75 22.48 -4.54 -13.58
N GLU A 76 21.37 -5.14 -13.15
CA GLU A 76 20.59 -6.07 -13.97
C GLU A 76 19.56 -5.33 -14.83
N LEU A 77 18.97 -4.23 -14.34
CA LEU A 77 17.99 -3.44 -15.09
C LEU A 77 18.49 -2.97 -16.46
N GLY A 78 17.68 -3.15 -17.50
CA GLY A 78 17.94 -2.74 -18.88
C GLY A 78 18.79 -3.72 -19.69
N HIS A 79 19.01 -4.94 -19.18
CA HIS A 79 19.76 -5.99 -19.90
C HIS A 79 18.86 -7.07 -20.51
N ASP A 80 17.70 -7.33 -19.91
CA ASP A 80 16.77 -8.38 -20.33
C ASP A 80 15.35 -8.01 -19.88
N ASP A 81 14.43 -7.89 -20.84
CA ASP A 81 13.05 -7.42 -20.60
C ASP A 81 12.28 -8.27 -19.56
N LEU A 82 12.55 -9.58 -19.48
CA LEU A 82 11.89 -10.47 -18.51
C LEU A 82 12.47 -10.28 -17.11
N VAL A 83 13.77 -10.01 -17.00
CA VAL A 83 14.42 -9.67 -15.73
C VAL A 83 13.94 -8.29 -15.26
N ASP A 84 13.79 -7.34 -16.17
CA ASP A 84 13.28 -6.00 -15.88
C ASP A 84 11.85 -6.10 -15.34
N GLU A 85 10.96 -6.84 -16.01
CA GLU A 85 9.59 -7.09 -15.55
C GLU A 85 9.55 -7.71 -14.15
N LEU A 86 10.45 -8.66 -13.84
CA LEU A 86 10.53 -9.28 -12.52
C LEU A 86 10.97 -8.30 -11.44
N ILE A 87 11.97 -7.46 -11.72
CA ILE A 87 12.48 -6.47 -10.78
C ILE A 87 11.43 -5.39 -10.55
N GLU A 88 10.84 -4.86 -11.61
CA GLU A 88 9.83 -3.80 -11.54
C GLU A 88 8.57 -4.28 -10.79
N SER A 89 8.01 -5.42 -11.21
CA SER A 89 6.73 -5.91 -10.69
C SER A 89 6.81 -6.47 -9.26
N PHE A 90 7.95 -7.03 -8.86
CA PHE A 90 8.05 -7.76 -7.59
C PHE A 90 9.05 -7.18 -6.60
N PHE A 91 9.91 -6.25 -7.01
CA PHE A 91 10.78 -5.51 -6.09
C PHE A 91 10.40 -4.04 -6.02
N VAL A 92 10.43 -3.32 -7.15
CA VAL A 92 10.18 -1.86 -7.20
C VAL A 92 8.77 -1.52 -6.74
N ALA A 93 7.77 -2.30 -7.16
CA ALA A 93 6.36 -2.14 -6.76
C ALA A 93 6.13 -2.14 -5.26
N TYR A 94 7.00 -2.84 -4.51
CA TYR A 94 6.86 -3.04 -3.07
C TYR A 94 7.79 -2.16 -2.24
N LEU A 95 8.57 -1.29 -2.89
CA LEU A 95 9.31 -0.23 -2.22
C LEU A 95 8.35 0.80 -1.60
N PRO A 96 8.77 1.52 -0.55
CA PRO A 96 7.90 2.49 0.09
C PRO A 96 7.61 3.66 -0.83
N GLU A 97 6.53 4.38 -0.54
CA GLU A 97 6.30 5.69 -1.15
C GLU A 97 7.22 6.73 -0.51
N PRO A 98 7.56 7.83 -1.21
CA PRO A 98 8.41 8.88 -0.61
C PRO A 98 7.81 9.58 0.61
N ALA A 99 6.49 9.47 0.82
CA ALA A 99 5.80 9.96 2.00
C ALA A 99 5.90 9.01 3.21
N ASP A 100 6.28 7.75 3.01
CA ASP A 100 6.34 6.75 4.07
C ASP A 100 7.44 7.06 5.08
N ARG A 101 7.19 6.72 6.35
CA ARG A 101 8.23 6.75 7.40
C ARG A 101 9.44 5.85 7.09
N SER A 102 9.26 4.85 6.21
CA SER A 102 10.31 3.95 5.73
C SER A 102 11.01 4.41 4.45
N ALA A 103 10.78 5.64 3.96
CA ALA A 103 11.33 6.15 2.70
C ALA A 103 12.86 6.27 2.66
N GLN A 104 13.58 6.07 3.76
CA GLN A 104 15.05 6.13 3.82
C GLN A 104 15.75 5.16 2.85
N VAL A 105 15.11 4.03 2.51
CA VAL A 105 15.65 3.10 1.50
C VAL A 105 15.71 3.73 0.10
N LEU A 106 14.81 4.67 -0.19
CA LEU A 106 14.74 5.32 -1.49
C LEU A 106 16.00 6.16 -1.78
N GLU A 107 16.64 6.69 -0.73
CA GLU A 107 17.92 7.41 -0.83
C GLU A 107 19.10 6.51 -1.24
N LEU A 108 18.92 5.19 -1.20
CA LEU A 108 19.93 4.20 -1.55
C LEU A 108 19.78 3.67 -2.98
N LEU A 109 18.70 4.03 -3.68
CA LEU A 109 18.44 3.58 -5.04
C LEU A 109 19.45 4.18 -6.02
N GLY A 110 19.87 3.37 -6.99
CA GLY A 110 20.57 3.85 -8.17
C GLY A 110 19.61 4.55 -9.15
N PRO A 111 20.14 5.20 -10.21
CA PRO A 111 19.32 5.98 -11.14
C PRO A 111 18.25 5.17 -11.87
N LYS A 112 18.53 3.94 -12.30
CA LYS A 112 17.54 3.10 -13.02
C LYS A 112 16.43 2.62 -12.09
N LEU A 113 16.79 2.15 -10.90
CA LEU A 113 15.80 1.77 -9.89
C LEU A 113 14.96 2.96 -9.43
N TRP A 114 15.56 4.15 -9.37
CA TRP A 114 14.84 5.38 -9.06
C TRP A 114 13.86 5.75 -10.18
N GLU A 115 14.30 5.71 -11.44
CA GLU A 115 13.47 5.98 -12.61
C GLU A 115 12.30 4.99 -12.69
N ALA A 116 12.56 3.69 -12.58
CA ALA A 116 11.51 2.65 -12.54
C ALA A 116 10.53 2.87 -11.39
N ARG A 117 11.00 3.32 -10.22
CA ARG A 117 10.11 3.65 -9.09
C ARG A 117 9.28 4.90 -9.37
N GLU A 118 9.87 5.92 -9.97
CA GLU A 118 9.15 7.15 -10.35
C GLU A 118 8.09 6.85 -11.42
N ASP A 119 8.42 6.07 -12.44
CA ASP A 119 7.49 5.66 -13.49
C ASP A 119 6.35 4.83 -12.91
N GLN A 120 6.63 3.88 -12.01
CA GLN A 120 5.58 3.12 -11.35
C GLN A 120 4.68 4.00 -10.48
N LEU A 121 5.26 4.96 -9.75
CA LEU A 121 4.48 5.92 -8.96
C LEU A 121 3.63 6.83 -9.85
N LEU A 122 4.11 7.16 -11.06
CA LEU A 122 3.39 7.91 -12.07
C LEU A 122 2.28 7.08 -12.72
N ASP A 123 2.50 5.80 -12.97
CA ASP A 123 1.50 4.86 -13.50
C ASP A 123 0.42 4.57 -12.47
N ASP A 124 0.80 4.34 -11.21
CA ASP A 124 -0.12 4.23 -10.07
C ASP A 124 -0.93 5.53 -9.92
N ALA A 125 -0.28 6.70 -10.07
CA ALA A 125 -0.95 8.00 -10.06
C ALA A 125 -1.83 8.23 -11.30
N ALA A 126 -1.46 7.71 -12.47
CA ALA A 126 -2.27 7.77 -13.70
C ALA A 126 -3.47 6.81 -13.63
N GLY A 127 -3.36 5.76 -12.80
CA GLY A 127 -4.46 4.90 -12.38
C GLY A 127 -5.43 5.59 -11.40
N VAL A 128 -5.03 6.69 -10.76
CA VAL A 128 -5.94 7.53 -9.96
C VAL A 128 -6.83 8.33 -10.93
N LEU A 129 -8.10 7.93 -11.00
CA LEU A 129 -9.11 8.62 -11.80
C LEU A 129 -9.18 10.10 -11.37
N GLU A 130 -9.04 11.02 -12.33
CA GLU A 130 -9.08 12.48 -12.14
C GLU A 130 -10.27 12.91 -11.25
N SER A 131 -11.41 12.22 -11.38
CA SER A 131 -12.59 12.43 -10.54
C SER A 131 -12.39 12.19 -9.04
N VAL A 132 -11.52 11.25 -8.66
CA VAL A 132 -11.19 10.97 -7.24
C VAL A 132 -10.30 12.08 -6.69
N VAL A 133 -9.37 12.59 -7.50
CA VAL A 133 -8.53 13.74 -7.12
C VAL A 133 -9.40 14.98 -6.92
N ASP A 134 -10.27 15.28 -7.88
CA ASP A 134 -11.20 16.42 -7.80
C ASP A 134 -12.12 16.31 -6.59
N PHE A 135 -12.63 15.12 -6.30
CA PHE A 135 -13.41 14.84 -5.10
C PHE A 135 -12.65 15.16 -3.81
N VAL A 136 -11.39 14.77 -3.69
CA VAL A 136 -10.59 15.05 -2.47
C VAL A 136 -10.25 16.54 -2.34
N PHE A 137 -10.03 17.27 -3.44
CA PHE A 137 -9.88 18.72 -3.37
C PHE A 137 -11.18 19.39 -2.93
N LYS A 138 -12.31 18.99 -3.51
CA LYS A 138 -13.64 19.47 -3.10
C LYS A 138 -13.90 19.20 -1.61
N LEU A 139 -13.52 18.02 -1.11
CA LEU A 139 -13.57 17.67 0.31
C LEU A 139 -12.78 18.67 1.17
N GLY A 140 -11.55 19.01 0.77
CA GLY A 140 -10.72 19.98 1.49
C GLY A 140 -11.27 21.41 1.47
N GLU A 141 -12.01 21.78 0.43
CA GLU A 141 -12.66 23.09 0.32
C GLU A 141 -13.95 23.19 1.15
N GLU A 142 -14.75 22.11 1.19
CA GLU A 142 -16.08 22.11 1.81
C GLU A 142 -16.08 21.64 3.27
N VAL A 143 -15.08 20.87 3.69
CA VAL A 143 -15.01 20.28 5.03
C VAL A 143 -13.79 20.82 5.79
N PRO A 144 -13.97 21.76 6.74
CA PRO A 144 -12.86 22.47 7.39
C PRO A 144 -11.80 21.58 8.04
N GLN A 145 -12.19 20.45 8.62
CA GLN A 145 -11.25 19.52 9.27
C GLN A 145 -10.44 18.67 8.28
N ALA A 146 -10.87 18.61 7.01
CA ALA A 146 -10.12 17.94 5.95
C ALA A 146 -9.12 18.87 5.27
N ALA A 147 -9.31 20.19 5.34
CA ALA A 147 -8.52 21.18 4.62
C ALA A 147 -7.00 21.03 4.86
N ASP A 148 -6.57 20.91 6.12
CA ASP A 148 -5.15 20.78 6.46
C ASP A 148 -4.55 19.45 5.94
N ARG A 149 -5.30 18.35 6.04
CA ARG A 149 -4.88 17.03 5.53
C ARG A 149 -4.76 17.02 4.02
N VAL A 150 -5.77 17.56 3.33
CA VAL A 150 -5.77 17.72 1.88
C VAL A 150 -4.60 18.59 1.46
N ALA A 151 -4.33 19.70 2.13
CA ALA A 151 -3.19 20.58 1.80
C ALA A 151 -1.83 19.90 2.04
N GLU A 152 -1.68 19.15 3.13
CA GLU A 152 -0.46 18.41 3.44
C GLU A 152 -0.16 17.35 2.37
N HIS A 153 -1.17 16.54 2.03
CA HIS A 153 -1.02 15.47 1.06
C HIS A 153 -1.03 15.97 -0.39
N ALA A 154 -1.65 17.12 -0.68
CA ALA A 154 -1.63 17.74 -2.02
C ALA A 154 -0.23 18.25 -2.39
N GLN A 155 0.62 18.56 -1.41
CA GLN A 155 2.05 18.83 -1.68
C GLN A 155 2.81 17.55 -2.09
N ARG A 156 2.27 16.39 -1.74
CA ARG A 156 2.78 15.05 -2.07
C ARG A 156 2.10 14.43 -3.28
N ARG A 157 1.35 15.21 -4.09
CA ARG A 157 0.54 14.84 -5.28
C ARG A 157 1.20 13.93 -6.32
N ARG A 158 2.49 13.65 -6.18
CA ARG A 158 3.32 12.93 -7.14
C ARG A 158 3.25 11.40 -6.97
N TYR A 159 2.49 10.91 -5.99
CA TYR A 159 2.45 9.50 -5.62
C TYR A 159 1.01 8.98 -5.58
N GLY A 160 0.72 7.97 -6.39
CA GLY A 160 -0.59 7.32 -6.50
C GLY A 160 -1.00 6.70 -5.17
N GLY A 161 -1.88 7.38 -4.44
CA GLY A 161 -2.22 7.06 -3.05
C GLY A 161 -2.70 8.27 -2.24
N PHE A 162 -2.54 9.49 -2.78
CA PHE A 162 -3.02 10.75 -2.19
C PHE A 162 -4.45 10.67 -1.63
N ALA A 163 -5.40 10.20 -2.44
CA ALA A 163 -6.80 10.17 -2.04
C ALA A 163 -7.07 9.13 -0.94
N ASP A 164 -6.46 7.96 -1.05
CA ASP A 164 -6.60 6.89 -0.07
C ASP A 164 -5.98 7.27 1.27
N ALA A 165 -4.80 7.91 1.26
CA ALA A 165 -4.15 8.42 2.47
C ALA A 165 -5.02 9.45 3.19
N VAL A 166 -5.57 10.44 2.46
CA VAL A 166 -6.45 11.46 3.04
C VAL A 166 -7.70 10.82 3.64
N LEU A 167 -8.38 9.94 2.90
CA LEU A 167 -9.60 9.29 3.36
C LEU A 167 -9.36 8.36 4.56
N ALA A 168 -8.25 7.62 4.57
CA ALA A 168 -7.87 6.73 5.66
C ALA A 168 -7.58 7.50 6.95
N GLU A 169 -6.84 8.60 6.86
CA GLU A 169 -6.59 9.47 8.01
C GLU A 169 -7.89 10.10 8.54
N LEU A 170 -8.77 10.56 7.64
CA LEU A 170 -10.07 11.11 8.02
C LEU A 170 -10.98 10.07 8.67
N SER A 171 -10.93 8.80 8.22
CA SER A 171 -11.67 7.70 8.86
C SER A 171 -11.22 7.50 10.30
N HIS A 172 -9.89 7.46 10.52
CA HIS A 172 -9.33 7.35 11.86
C HIS A 172 -9.67 8.55 12.76
N ASP A 173 -9.48 9.77 12.26
CA ASP A 173 -9.80 10.99 12.99
C ASP A 173 -11.29 11.04 13.36
N ALA A 174 -12.17 10.67 12.43
CA ALA A 174 -13.61 10.62 12.67
C ALA A 174 -13.98 9.58 13.75
N ALA A 175 -13.35 8.40 13.73
CA ALA A 175 -13.54 7.37 14.75
C ALA A 175 -13.08 7.82 16.16
N GLU A 176 -11.96 8.54 16.27
CA GLU A 176 -11.47 9.07 17.55
C GLU A 176 -12.32 10.24 18.07
N LEU A 177 -12.81 11.10 17.19
CA LEU A 177 -13.77 12.15 17.55
C LEU A 177 -15.08 11.54 18.05
N ALA A 178 -15.57 10.50 17.37
CA ALA A 178 -16.71 9.70 17.81
C ALA A 178 -16.47 9.07 19.19
N ALA A 179 -15.32 8.41 19.39
CA ALA A 179 -14.96 7.81 20.68
C ALA A 179 -14.89 8.82 21.84
N SER A 180 -14.75 10.11 21.52
CA SER A 180 -14.66 11.23 22.45
C SER A 180 -15.96 12.04 22.57
N ASP A 181 -17.09 11.54 22.08
CA ASP A 181 -18.40 12.21 22.05
C ASP A 181 -18.43 13.54 21.26
N ARG A 182 -17.47 13.78 20.36
CA ARG A 182 -17.36 15.02 19.57
C ARG A 182 -18.13 14.93 18.24
N TRP A 183 -19.36 14.46 18.31
CA TRP A 183 -20.20 14.13 17.15
C TRP A 183 -20.45 15.30 16.19
N LEU A 184 -20.57 16.53 16.72
CA LEU A 184 -20.81 17.72 15.90
C LEU A 184 -19.65 18.06 14.96
N GLU A 185 -18.46 17.56 15.26
CA GLU A 185 -17.26 17.78 14.45
C GLU A 185 -17.20 16.75 13.32
N VAL A 186 -17.63 15.52 13.56
CA VAL A 186 -17.69 14.47 12.53
C VAL A 186 -18.80 14.71 11.50
N GLY A 187 -19.90 15.34 11.91
CA GLY A 187 -21.10 15.55 11.08
C GLY A 187 -20.82 16.09 9.67
N PRO A 188 -20.14 17.25 9.53
CA PRO A 188 -19.85 17.83 8.22
C PRO A 188 -19.10 16.90 7.24
N LEU A 189 -18.17 16.09 7.75
CA LEU A 189 -17.46 15.10 6.93
C LEU A 189 -18.42 14.01 6.44
N LEU A 190 -19.23 13.45 7.34
CA LEU A 190 -20.18 12.39 6.97
C LEU A 190 -21.28 12.89 6.03
N ASP A 191 -21.75 14.13 6.22
CA ASP A 191 -22.75 14.74 5.34
C ASP A 191 -22.19 14.96 3.93
N PHE A 192 -20.92 15.38 3.82
CA PHE A 192 -20.24 15.52 2.53
C PHE A 192 -20.04 14.16 1.85
N LEU A 193 -19.49 13.17 2.56
CA LEU A 193 -19.30 11.83 1.99
C LEU A 193 -20.64 11.22 1.58
N GLU A 194 -21.70 11.41 2.38
CA GLU A 194 -23.04 10.95 2.06
C GLU A 194 -23.60 11.69 0.84
N SER A 195 -23.27 12.96 0.59
CA SER A 195 -23.74 13.69 -0.60
C SER A 195 -23.07 13.20 -1.89
N GLU A 196 -21.78 12.90 -1.85
CA GLU A 196 -20.99 12.46 -3.02
C GLU A 196 -21.17 10.97 -3.36
N TYR A 197 -21.51 10.14 -2.37
CA TYR A 197 -21.62 8.69 -2.58
C TYR A 197 -22.80 8.30 -3.48
N GLY A 198 -22.52 7.60 -4.58
CA GLY A 198 -23.47 7.16 -5.60
C GLY A 198 -23.47 8.01 -6.87
N GLU A 199 -22.67 9.08 -6.93
CA GLU A 199 -22.57 9.95 -8.11
C GLU A 199 -21.48 9.47 -9.08
N ASN A 200 -20.39 8.88 -8.57
CA ASN A 200 -19.27 8.42 -9.38
C ASN A 200 -18.69 7.10 -8.81
N PRO A 201 -18.70 5.99 -9.58
CA PRO A 201 -18.21 4.69 -9.12
C PRO A 201 -16.76 4.68 -8.61
N ALA A 202 -15.90 5.55 -9.16
CA ALA A 202 -14.51 5.66 -8.73
C ALA A 202 -14.39 6.29 -7.34
N VAL A 203 -15.18 7.34 -7.10
CA VAL A 203 -15.27 8.01 -5.80
C VAL A 203 -15.92 7.08 -4.78
N ASP A 204 -16.98 6.36 -5.18
CA ASP A 204 -17.64 5.37 -4.34
C ASP A 204 -16.65 4.29 -3.88
N ASN A 205 -15.85 3.75 -4.80
CA ASN A 205 -14.83 2.76 -4.47
C ASN A 205 -13.77 3.31 -3.51
N ALA A 206 -13.31 4.56 -3.71
CA ALA A 206 -12.36 5.20 -2.80
C ALA A 206 -12.97 5.40 -1.40
N ILE A 207 -14.24 5.80 -1.31
CA ILE A 207 -14.95 5.93 -0.02
C ILE A 207 -15.12 4.55 0.63
N ASP A 208 -15.48 3.52 -0.13
CA ASP A 208 -15.68 2.17 0.39
C ASP A 208 -14.38 1.63 1.01
N VAL A 209 -13.31 1.58 0.23
CA VAL A 209 -12.03 0.95 0.63
C VAL A 209 -11.25 1.81 1.63
N SER A 210 -11.19 3.12 1.41
CA SER A 210 -10.27 3.99 2.14
C SER A 210 -10.93 4.75 3.27
N PHE A 211 -12.26 4.72 3.38
CA PHE A 211 -12.97 5.30 4.52
C PHE A 211 -13.80 4.28 5.29
N LEU A 212 -14.75 3.59 4.64
CA LEU A 212 -15.73 2.73 5.31
C LEU A 212 -15.12 1.43 5.85
N GLU A 213 -14.26 0.75 5.08
CA GLU A 213 -13.60 -0.49 5.52
C GLU A 213 -12.68 -0.29 6.73
N LEU A 214 -12.18 0.94 6.92
CA LEU A 214 -11.30 1.30 8.03
C LEU A 214 -12.05 1.75 9.29
N LEU A 215 -13.38 1.88 9.24
CA LEU A 215 -14.17 2.22 10.42
C LEU A 215 -14.15 1.08 11.45
N PRO A 216 -14.10 1.39 12.77
CA PRO A 216 -14.18 0.37 13.81
C PRO A 216 -15.48 -0.42 13.74
N ALA A 217 -15.42 -1.70 14.10
CA ALA A 217 -16.60 -2.56 14.12
C ALA A 217 -17.59 -2.14 15.23
N PRO A 218 -18.87 -2.55 15.14
CA PRO A 218 -19.83 -2.30 16.22
C PRO A 218 -19.35 -2.84 17.57
N GLY A 219 -19.21 -1.95 18.56
CA GLY A 219 -18.75 -2.30 19.91
C GLY A 219 -17.24 -2.12 20.14
N GLU A 220 -16.47 -1.81 19.10
CA GLU A 220 -15.10 -1.33 19.24
C GLU A 220 -15.09 0.18 19.58
N ARG A 221 -13.97 0.67 20.14
CA ARG A 221 -13.79 2.09 20.42
C ARG A 221 -13.96 2.90 19.14
N GLY A 222 -14.88 3.86 19.13
CA GLY A 222 -15.19 4.68 17.96
C GLY A 222 -16.24 4.07 17.02
N GLY A 223 -16.69 2.83 17.26
CA GLY A 223 -17.72 2.16 16.47
C GLY A 223 -19.11 2.80 16.57
N GLU A 224 -19.30 3.76 17.48
CA GLU A 224 -20.49 4.59 17.55
C GLU A 224 -20.71 5.45 16.29
N ILE A 225 -19.64 5.78 15.56
CA ILE A 225 -19.70 6.52 14.28
C ILE A 225 -20.63 5.85 13.26
N LEU A 226 -20.77 4.52 13.32
CA LEU A 226 -21.65 3.75 12.43
C LEU A 226 -23.13 4.16 12.55
N ARG A 227 -23.54 4.71 13.71
CA ARG A 227 -24.91 5.22 13.93
C ARG A 227 -25.14 6.57 13.27
N MET A 228 -24.07 7.29 12.96
CA MET A 228 -24.11 8.62 12.33
C MET A 228 -24.09 8.55 10.81
N LEU A 229 -23.63 7.44 10.23
CA LEU A 229 -23.63 7.26 8.78
C LEU A 229 -25.03 7.52 8.21
N GLY A 230 -25.08 8.31 7.14
CA GLY A 230 -26.29 8.53 6.36
C GLY A 230 -26.78 7.24 5.69
N PRO A 231 -27.97 7.27 5.05
CA PRO A 231 -28.60 6.07 4.51
C PRO A 231 -27.76 5.36 3.45
N ARG A 232 -27.06 6.09 2.56
CA ARG A 232 -26.24 5.51 1.48
C ARG A 232 -24.97 4.89 2.05
N LEU A 233 -24.20 5.63 2.85
CA LEU A 233 -22.97 5.13 3.46
C LEU A 233 -23.24 3.96 4.40
N ARG A 234 -24.35 3.98 5.15
CA ARG A 234 -24.75 2.86 6.01
C ARG A 234 -25.12 1.62 5.20
N ALA A 235 -25.76 1.79 4.05
CA ALA A 235 -26.07 0.67 3.16
C ALA A 235 -24.78 0.08 2.57
N ALA A 236 -23.84 0.93 2.18
CA ALA A 236 -22.52 0.54 1.69
C ALA A 236 -21.73 -0.26 2.73
N TYR A 237 -21.56 0.29 3.94
CA TYR A 237 -20.87 -0.38 5.05
C TYR A 237 -21.40 -1.79 5.32
N ARG A 238 -22.74 -1.97 5.30
CA ARG A 238 -23.37 -3.29 5.51
C ARG A 238 -23.15 -4.29 4.38
N ARG A 239 -22.82 -3.83 3.17
CA ARG A 239 -22.45 -4.72 2.07
C ARG A 239 -21.01 -5.20 2.24
N SER A 240 -20.14 -4.34 2.77
CA SER A 240 -18.72 -4.61 2.99
C SER A 240 -18.45 -5.41 4.28
N ASP A 241 -19.30 -5.28 5.31
CA ASP A 241 -19.20 -6.01 6.58
C ASP A 241 -20.23 -7.16 6.63
N PRO A 242 -19.86 -8.42 6.31
CA PRO A 242 -20.79 -9.54 6.40
C PRO A 242 -21.20 -9.76 7.86
N PRO A 243 -22.47 -10.11 8.13
CA PRO A 243 -22.98 -10.24 9.50
C PRO A 243 -22.14 -11.26 10.29
N ALA A 244 -21.73 -10.85 11.49
CA ALA A 244 -21.07 -11.67 12.50
C ALA A 244 -21.85 -12.99 12.69
N GLY A 245 -21.37 -14.05 12.04
CA GLY A 245 -22.08 -15.32 11.91
C GLY A 245 -21.40 -16.36 11.03
N GLN A 246 -20.35 -16.02 10.27
CA GLN A 246 -19.49 -17.03 9.63
C GLN A 246 -18.09 -17.03 10.29
N PRO A 247 -17.67 -18.16 10.88
CA PRO A 247 -16.33 -18.28 11.45
C PRO A 247 -15.34 -18.53 10.31
N GLY A 248 -14.65 -17.48 9.89
CA GLY A 248 -13.51 -17.60 8.97
C GLY A 248 -13.47 -16.47 7.96
N GLY A 249 -12.70 -15.43 8.24
CA GLY A 249 -12.51 -14.36 7.26
C GLY A 249 -11.84 -13.09 7.76
N ARG A 250 -10.80 -13.19 8.59
CA ARG A 250 -9.71 -12.20 8.57
C ARG A 250 -8.41 -13.00 8.53
N ARG A 251 -7.77 -13.04 7.38
CA ARG A 251 -6.38 -13.44 7.20
C ARG A 251 -5.63 -12.21 6.72
#